data_AF-A0A4P9ZQC8-F1
#
_entry.id   AF-A0A4P9ZQC8-F1
#
_cell.length_a   1.000
_cell.length_b   1.000
_cell.length_c   1.000
_cell.angle_alpha   90.00
_cell.angle_beta   90.00
_cell.angle_gamma   90.00
#
_symmetry.space_group_name_H-M   'P 1'
#
loop_
_entity.id
_entity.type
_entity.pdbx_description
1 polymer ?
#
loop_
_entity_poly.entity_id
_entity_poly.type
_entity_poly.pdbx_seq_one_letter_code
_entity_poly.pdbx_strand_id
1 'polypeptide(L)' 'KSGWMHLEDQRNPPPYGRIPRPEDIIGSVQVEQGSIVPESYERMPTHRTVSLKGLFQLSAELQDYIIEQLK' A
#
# COMPACT_ATOMS: atom_id res chain seq x y z
N LYS A 1 11.58 15.89 -7.97
CA LYS A 1 11.98 15.04 -6.83
C LYS A 1 11.59 13.61 -7.17
N SER A 2 12.48 12.65 -6.93
CA SER A 2 12.23 11.21 -7.06
C SER A 2 12.18 10.57 -5.67
N GLY A 3 11.47 9.47 -5.53
CA GLY A 3 11.35 8.75 -4.27
C GLY A 3 10.48 7.51 -4.38
N TRP A 4 10.19 6.91 -3.24
CA TRP A 4 9.30 5.76 -3.12
C TRP A 4 8.07 6.13 -2.31
N MET A 5 6.93 5.59 -2.71
CA MET A 5 5.66 5.71 -2.00
C MET A 5 5.22 4.34 -1.54
N HIS A 6 4.89 4.21 -0.25
CA HIS A 6 4.42 2.98 0.34
C HIS A 6 2.90 2.89 0.27
N LEU A 7 2.40 1.75 -0.18
CA LEU A 7 0.98 1.39 -0.16
C LEU A 7 0.70 0.76 1.21
N GLU A 8 -0.07 1.45 2.04
CA GLU A 8 -0.34 1.03 3.41
C GLU A 8 -1.53 0.08 3.51
N ASP A 9 -1.43 -0.85 4.47
CA ASP A 9 -2.54 -1.69 4.91
C ASP A 9 -3.35 -0.95 5.98
N GLN A 10 -4.58 -0.57 5.63
CA GLN A 10 -5.47 0.23 6.47
C GLN A 10 -5.99 -0.51 7.70
N ARG A 11 -5.71 -1.83 7.84
CA ARG A 11 -6.11 -2.55 9.07
C ARG A 11 -5.35 -2.06 10.31
N ASN A 12 -4.19 -1.42 10.13
CA ASN A 12 -3.38 -0.87 11.21
C ASN A 12 -2.65 0.43 10.77
N PRO A 13 -3.38 1.54 10.66
CA PRO A 13 -2.82 2.79 10.15
C PRO A 13 -1.73 3.33 11.09
N PRO A 14 -0.65 3.93 10.55
CA PRO A 14 0.38 4.54 11.36
C PRO A 14 -0.12 5.81 12.05
N PRO A 15 0.53 6.25 13.14
CA PRO A 15 0.32 7.60 13.66
C PRO A 15 0.60 8.67 12.59
N TYR A 16 -0.08 9.81 12.69
CA TYR A 16 0.08 10.91 11.72
C TYR A 16 1.55 11.31 11.50
N GLY A 17 1.94 11.43 10.22
CA GLY A 17 3.31 11.78 9.83
C GLY A 17 4.34 10.66 9.99
N ARG A 18 3.91 9.42 10.27
CA ARG A 18 4.80 8.25 10.38
C ARG A 18 4.59 7.31 9.20
N ILE A 19 5.69 6.67 8.79
CA ILE A 19 5.66 5.56 7.84
C ILE A 19 5.11 4.31 8.57
N PRO A 20 4.28 3.47 7.93
CA PRO A 20 3.82 2.21 8.50
C PRO A 20 4.98 1.26 8.80
N ARG A 21 4.72 0.25 9.63
CA ARG A 21 5.70 -0.81 9.85
C ARG A 21 5.81 -1.69 8.60
N PRO A 22 6.95 -2.35 8.35
CA PRO A 22 7.12 -3.22 7.18
C PRO A 22 6.01 -4.28 7.01
N GLU A 23 5.46 -4.83 8.08
CA GLU A 23 4.35 -5.79 8.01
C GLU A 23 3.00 -5.17 7.58
N ASP A 24 2.86 -3.86 7.74
CA ASP A 24 1.66 -3.06 7.43
C ASP A 24 1.83 -2.26 6.12
N ILE A 25 2.86 -2.56 5.31
CA ILE A 25 3.04 -2.03 3.95
C ILE A 25 2.76 -3.15 2.96
N ILE A 26 1.82 -2.98 2.04
CA ILE A 26 1.47 -3.97 1.01
C ILE A 26 2.59 -4.08 -0.03
N GLY A 27 3.08 -2.92 -0.45
CA GLY A 27 4.16 -2.78 -1.41
C GLY A 27 4.56 -1.32 -1.57
N SER A 28 5.50 -1.07 -2.47
CA SER A 28 6.00 0.27 -2.77
C SER A 28 6.01 0.51 -4.27
N VAL A 29 5.87 1.76 -4.68
CA VAL A 29 6.04 2.20 -6.07
C VAL A 29 7.02 3.35 -6.12
N GLN A 30 7.76 3.46 -7.21
CA GLN A 30 8.62 4.59 -7.46
C GLN A 30 7.79 5.77 -7.95
N VAL A 31 8.12 6.97 -7.46
CA VAL A 31 7.50 8.23 -7.87
C VAL A 31 8.59 9.14 -8.42
N GLU A 32 8.41 9.59 -9.65
CA GLU A 32 9.29 10.53 -10.32
C GLU A 32 8.51 11.71 -10.85
N GLN A 33 9.00 12.92 -10.58
CA GLN A 33 8.38 14.16 -11.04
C GLN A 33 6.88 14.26 -10.64
N GLY A 34 6.50 13.64 -9.51
CA GLY A 34 5.13 13.63 -9.01
C GLY A 34 4.20 12.61 -9.67
N SER A 35 4.73 11.76 -10.56
CA SER A 35 3.98 10.67 -11.20
C SER A 35 4.51 9.31 -10.75
N ILE A 36 3.62 8.33 -10.65
CA ILE A 36 4.00 6.94 -10.39
C ILE A 36 4.70 6.38 -11.63
N VAL A 37 5.86 5.76 -11.44
CA VAL A 37 6.57 5.05 -12.52
C VAL A 37 5.85 3.73 -12.76
N PRO A 38 5.33 3.45 -13.96
CA PRO A 38 4.69 2.17 -14.28
C PRO A 38 5.64 0.99 -14.03
N GLU A 39 5.07 -0.17 -13.68
CA GLU A 39 5.82 -1.43 -13.46
C GLU A 39 6.87 -1.39 -12.32
N SER A 40 7.00 -0.29 -11.58
CA SER A 40 7.91 -0.15 -10.43
C SER A 40 7.39 -0.78 -9.14
N TYR A 41 6.27 -1.51 -9.19
CA TYR A 41 5.65 -2.07 -8.00
C TYR A 41 6.53 -3.17 -7.39
N GLU A 42 6.95 -2.95 -6.15
CA GLU A 42 7.67 -3.92 -5.34
C GLU A 42 6.81 -4.36 -4.16
N ARG A 43 6.45 -5.64 -4.13
CA ARG A 43 5.74 -6.23 -2.99
C ARG A 43 6.59 -6.19 -1.73
N MET A 44 5.97 -5.94 -0.58
CA MET A 44 6.67 -6.04 0.70
C MET A 44 6.77 -7.51 1.14
N PRO A 45 7.97 -8.07 1.32
CA PRO A 45 8.12 -9.50 1.63
C PRO A 45 7.50 -9.92 2.97
N THR A 46 7.43 -8.99 3.93
CA THR A 46 6.93 -9.24 5.29
C THR A 46 5.42 -9.13 5.42
N HIS A 47 4.74 -8.57 4.42
CA HIS A 47 3.29 -8.35 4.48
C HIS A 47 2.52 -9.66 4.31
N ARG A 48 1.43 -9.79 5.08
CA ARG A 48 0.54 -10.96 5.07
C ARG A 48 -0.90 -10.53 4.88
N THR A 49 -1.60 -11.19 3.96
CA THR A 49 -3.03 -11.01 3.71
C THR A 49 -3.86 -11.18 4.98
N VAL A 50 -3.51 -12.13 5.84
CA VAL A 50 -4.13 -12.32 7.16
C VAL A 50 -3.05 -12.31 8.23
N SER A 51 -3.29 -11.55 9.30
CA SER A 51 -2.41 -11.45 10.45
C SER A 51 -3.22 -11.54 11.75
N LEU A 52 -2.55 -11.40 12.89
CA LEU A 52 -3.22 -11.26 14.20
C LEU A 52 -4.10 -10.01 14.29
N LYS A 53 -3.92 -9.03 13.39
CA LYS A 53 -4.74 -7.82 13.27
C LYS A 53 -5.96 -8.02 12.34
N GLY A 54 -6.16 -9.24 11.82
CA GLY A 54 -7.25 -9.56 10.89
C GLY A 54 -6.82 -9.55 9.42
N LEU A 55 -7.83 -9.48 8.54
CA LEU A 55 -7.66 -9.40 7.08
C LEU A 55 -7.07 -8.03 6.71
N PHE A 56 -6.18 -8.01 5.71
CA PHE A 56 -5.67 -6.76 5.13
C PHE A 56 -6.82 -5.88 4.63
N GLN A 57 -6.62 -4.57 4.68
CA GLN A 57 -7.58 -3.59 4.19
C GLN A 57 -6.87 -2.61 3.27
N LEU A 58 -7.51 -2.29 2.15
CA LEU A 58 -7.07 -1.23 1.25
C LEU A 58 -7.67 0.11 1.67
N SER A 59 -7.18 1.21 1.10
CA SER A 59 -7.93 2.47 1.16
C SER A 59 -9.27 2.30 0.45
N ALA A 60 -10.26 3.11 0.83
CA ALA A 60 -11.59 3.05 0.23
C ALA A 60 -11.54 3.21 -1.30
N GLU A 61 -10.70 4.14 -1.78
CA GLU A 61 -10.53 4.45 -3.19
C GLU A 61 -9.92 3.27 -3.97
N LEU A 62 -8.89 2.62 -3.41
CA LEU A 62 -8.27 1.46 -4.04
C LEU A 62 -9.20 0.24 -4.03
N GLN A 63 -9.94 0.06 -2.93
CA GLN A 63 -10.91 -1.02 -2.81
C GLN A 63 -12.04 -0.86 -3.84
N ASP A 64 -12.63 0.33 -3.94
CA ASP A 64 -13.70 0.62 -4.90
C ASP A 64 -13.22 0.43 -6.34
N TYR A 65 -12.02 0.93 -6.67
CA TYR A 65 -11.41 0.75 -7.98
C TYR A 65 -11.24 -0.73 -8.34
N ILE A 66 -10.69 -1.55 -7.43
CA ILE A 66 -10.50 -2.98 -7.70
C ILE A 66 -11.85 -3.69 -7.86
N ILE A 67 -12.84 -3.39 -7.02
CA ILE A 67 -14.18 -3.96 -7.14
C ILE A 67 -14.80 -3.63 -8.50
N GLU A 68 -14.58 -2.43 -9.02
CA GLU A 68 -15.02 -2.04 -10.36
C GLU A 68 -14.33 -2.84 -11.45
N GLN A 69 -13.01 -3.08 -11.34
CA GLN A 69 -12.25 -3.87 -12.33
C GLN A 69 -12.55 -5.38 -12.30
N LEU A 70 -13.19 -5.88 -11.24
CA LEU A 70 -13.58 -7.29 -11.10
C LEU A 70 -14.97 -7.61 -11.66
N LYS A 71 -15.77 -6.60 -12.01
CA LYS A 71 -17.07 -6.77 -12.65
C LYS A 71 -16.92 -6.99 -14.15
#